data_AF-A0A6I6SEV9-F1
#
_entry.id   AF-A0A6I6SEV9-F1
#
_cell.length_a   1.000
_cell.length_b   1.000
_cell.length_c   1.000
_cell.angle_alpha   90.00
_cell.angle_beta   90.00
_cell.angle_gamma   90.00
#
_symmetry.space_group_name_H-M   'P 1'
#
loop_
_entity.id
_entity.type
_entity.pdbx_description
1 polymer ?
#
loop_
_entity_poly.entity_id
_entity_poly.type
_entity_poly.pdbx_seq_one_letter_code
_entity_poly.pdbx_strand_id
1 'polypeptide(L)'
;MSEPHGGERETASHEEILRKQHAARGRSAIDRATALCRFVGIADDDARAVPTSPTAKAASAVRLSARALAHASELPPDPAADARCARNAAAAAAVAAKVAQSHAGPGDLADAAYRAAVSASLAGGYAAGQPAMGRDEALNRKADADEAAAVAAAEAAGWM
;
A
#
# COMPACT_ATOMS: atom_id res chain seq x y z
N MET A 1 -34.45 -19.78 -23.23
CA MET A 1 -33.09 -19.29 -22.97
C MET A 1 -33.24 -18.09 -22.05
N SER A 2 -32.97 -18.25 -20.76
CA SER A 2 -33.08 -17.16 -19.80
C SER A 2 -31.82 -16.32 -19.89
N GLU A 3 -31.96 -15.03 -20.17
CA GLU A 3 -30.88 -14.07 -20.01
C GLU A 3 -30.68 -13.84 -18.50
N PRO A 4 -29.47 -14.06 -17.95
CA PRO A 4 -29.00 -13.22 -16.84
C PRO A 4 -28.69 -11.82 -17.41
N HIS A 5 -27.76 -11.05 -16.85
CA HIS A 5 -26.90 -10.13 -17.64
C HIS A 5 -27.10 -8.61 -17.58
N GLY A 6 -28.02 -8.05 -16.80
CA GLY A 6 -27.99 -6.60 -16.49
C GLY A 6 -27.08 -6.32 -15.29
N GLY A 7 -27.61 -6.58 -14.09
CA GLY A 7 -26.95 -6.28 -12.83
C GLY A 7 -25.63 -7.03 -12.58
N GLU A 8 -25.53 -8.31 -12.95
CA GLU A 8 -24.32 -9.11 -12.70
C GLU A 8 -23.11 -8.65 -13.55
N ARG A 9 -23.36 -8.15 -14.77
CA ARG A 9 -22.30 -7.60 -15.62
C ARG A 9 -21.85 -6.22 -15.14
N GLU A 10 -22.79 -5.39 -14.67
CA GLU A 10 -22.48 -4.09 -14.07
C GLU A 10 -21.71 -4.23 -12.76
N THR A 11 -22.07 -5.19 -11.90
CA THR A 11 -21.30 -5.47 -10.68
C THR A 11 -19.90 -6.01 -10.99
N ALA A 12 -19.76 -6.92 -11.94
CA ALA A 12 -18.45 -7.43 -12.35
C ALA A 12 -17.56 -6.31 -12.91
N SER A 13 -18.12 -5.43 -13.74
CA SER A 13 -17.40 -4.26 -14.26
C SER A 13 -17.00 -3.28 -13.16
N HIS A 14 -17.83 -3.10 -12.13
CA HIS A 14 -17.52 -2.21 -11.01
C HIS A 14 -16.42 -2.80 -10.10
N GLU A 15 -16.46 -4.10 -9.81
CA GLU A 15 -15.42 -4.77 -9.03
C GLU A 15 -14.07 -4.77 -9.74
N GLU A 16 -14.06 -4.87 -11.07
CA GLU A 16 -12.84 -4.68 -11.87
C GLU A 16 -12.27 -3.25 -11.80
N ILE A 17 -13.13 -2.23 -11.73
CA ILE A 17 -12.70 -0.83 -11.54
C ILE A 17 -12.07 -0.68 -10.16
N LEU A 18 -12.73 -1.16 -9.12
CA LEU A 18 -12.22 -1.13 -7.74
C LEU A 18 -10.89 -1.87 -7.62
N ARG A 19 -10.78 -3.05 -8.24
CA ARG A 19 -9.54 -3.81 -8.33
C ARG A 19 -8.41 -2.97 -8.93
N LYS A 20 -8.63 -2.34 -10.09
CA LYS A 20 -7.61 -1.51 -10.74
C LYS A 20 -7.16 -0.37 -9.85
N GLN A 21 -8.10 0.30 -9.18
CA GLN A 21 -7.83 1.36 -8.22
C GLN A 21 -6.98 0.86 -7.04
N HIS A 22 -7.38 -0.24 -6.39
CA HIS A 22 -6.64 -0.83 -5.28
C HIS A 22 -5.25 -1.33 -5.71
N ALA A 23 -5.14 -1.94 -6.88
CA ALA A 23 -3.88 -2.39 -7.44
C ALA A 23 -2.92 -1.23 -7.71
N ALA A 24 -3.42 -0.11 -8.28
CA ALA A 24 -2.63 1.08 -8.52
C ALA A 24 -2.10 1.69 -7.21
N ARG A 25 -2.97 1.88 -6.21
CA ARG A 25 -2.58 2.35 -4.88
C ARG A 25 -1.57 1.42 -4.21
N GLY A 26 -1.80 0.11 -4.28
CA GLY A 26 -0.89 -0.90 -3.77
C GLY A 26 0.48 -0.85 -4.44
N ARG A 27 0.52 -0.65 -5.77
CA ARG A 27 1.78 -0.51 -6.53
C ARG A 27 2.55 0.73 -6.10
N SER A 28 1.89 1.89 -6.03
CA SER A 28 2.49 3.14 -5.54
C SER A 28 3.15 2.94 -4.17
N ALA A 29 2.44 2.32 -3.23
CA ALA A 29 2.97 2.06 -1.89
C ALA A 29 4.18 1.11 -1.90
N ILE A 30 4.18 0.07 -2.75
CA ILE A 30 5.34 -0.83 -2.91
C ILE A 30 6.54 -0.09 -3.52
N ASP A 31 6.33 0.72 -4.55
CA ASP A 31 7.40 1.46 -5.21
C ASP A 31 8.05 2.45 -4.24
N ARG A 32 7.22 3.18 -3.48
CA ARG A 32 7.66 4.05 -2.38
C ARG A 32 8.41 3.29 -1.29
N ALA A 33 7.89 2.15 -0.84
CA ALA A 33 8.56 1.33 0.17
C ALA A 33 9.93 0.81 -0.32
N THR A 34 10.02 0.46 -1.60
CA THR A 34 11.25 0.00 -2.24
C THR A 34 12.29 1.11 -2.33
N ALA A 35 11.87 2.32 -2.72
CA ALA A 35 12.73 3.49 -2.75
C ALA A 35 13.26 3.85 -1.34
N LEU A 36 12.40 3.80 -0.32
CA LEU A 36 12.80 3.98 1.08
C LEU A 36 13.84 2.95 1.53
N CYS A 37 13.64 1.68 1.19
CA CYS A 37 14.63 0.63 1.47
C CYS A 37 15.96 0.93 0.79
N ARG A 38 15.97 1.36 -0.47
CA ARG A 38 17.20 1.75 -1.18
C ARG A 38 17.89 2.95 -0.53
N PHE A 39 17.13 3.97 -0.14
CA PHE A 39 17.65 5.16 0.54
C PHE A 39 18.45 4.80 1.80
N VAL A 40 17.97 3.82 2.59
CA VAL A 40 18.67 3.35 3.80
C VAL A 40 19.63 2.16 3.57
N GLY A 41 19.91 1.82 2.31
CA GLY A 41 20.85 0.73 1.96
C GLY A 41 20.34 -0.68 2.27
N ILE A 42 19.02 -0.88 2.36
CA ILE A 42 18.40 -2.20 2.52
C ILE A 42 18.24 -2.86 1.15
N ALA A 43 18.80 -4.05 1.00
CA ALA A 43 18.70 -4.86 -0.21
C ALA A 43 17.57 -5.91 -0.09
N ASP A 44 17.14 -6.45 -1.24
CA ASP A 44 16.13 -7.52 -1.27
C ASP A 44 16.56 -8.77 -0.48
N ASP A 45 17.87 -9.05 -0.44
CA ASP A 45 18.48 -10.17 0.30
C ASP A 45 18.42 -10.00 1.83
N ASP A 46 18.10 -8.80 2.33
CA ASP A 46 17.85 -8.56 3.76
C ASP A 46 16.53 -9.16 4.23
N ALA A 47 15.62 -9.49 3.31
CA ALA A 47 14.33 -10.08 3.65
C ALA A 47 14.49 -11.53 4.15
N ARG A 48 14.24 -11.74 5.45
CA ARG A 48 14.35 -13.04 6.14
C ARG A 48 12.98 -13.68 6.44
N ALA A 49 12.95 -15.01 6.54
CA ALA A 49 11.76 -15.76 6.95
C ALA A 49 11.31 -15.39 8.38
N VAL A 50 12.27 -15.20 9.29
CA VAL A 50 12.05 -14.70 10.65
C VAL A 50 12.86 -13.42 10.82
N PRO A 51 12.26 -12.23 10.59
CA PRO A 51 12.98 -10.97 10.69
C PRO A 51 13.16 -10.56 12.17
N THR A 52 14.41 -10.42 12.61
CA THR A 52 14.77 -10.03 13.99
C THR A 52 15.30 -8.60 14.10
N SER A 53 15.49 -7.90 12.97
CA SER A 53 15.94 -6.51 12.92
C SER A 53 14.92 -5.62 12.20
N PRO A 54 14.90 -4.29 12.46
CA PRO A 54 14.05 -3.35 11.73
C PRO A 54 14.26 -3.41 10.21
N THR A 55 15.52 -3.53 9.77
CA THR A 55 15.89 -3.72 8.36
C THR A 55 15.27 -4.98 7.75
N ALA A 56 15.49 -6.13 8.37
CA ALA A 56 14.95 -7.40 7.89
C ALA A 56 13.41 -7.39 7.90
N LYS A 57 12.80 -6.71 8.88
CA LYS A 57 11.35 -6.54 8.96
C LYS A 57 10.81 -5.69 7.81
N ALA A 58 11.47 -4.57 7.50
CA ALA A 58 11.09 -3.70 6.37
C ALA A 58 11.20 -4.47 5.04
N ALA A 59 12.36 -5.08 4.76
CA ALA A 59 12.59 -5.86 3.54
C ALA A 59 11.57 -7.01 3.38
N SER A 60 11.32 -7.77 4.46
CA SER A 60 10.34 -8.87 4.43
C SER A 60 8.90 -8.37 4.24
N ALA A 61 8.52 -7.24 4.85
CA ALA A 61 7.18 -6.67 4.69
C ALA A 61 6.94 -6.19 3.25
N VAL A 62 7.93 -5.53 2.62
CA VAL A 62 7.85 -5.10 1.22
C VAL A 62 7.74 -6.32 0.30
N ARG A 63 8.62 -7.32 0.46
CA ARG A 63 8.60 -8.54 -0.35
C ARG A 63 7.28 -9.30 -0.25
N LEU A 64 6.76 -9.49 0.97
CA LEU A 64 5.50 -10.20 1.19
C LEU A 64 4.32 -9.44 0.57
N SER A 65 4.27 -8.12 0.77
CA SER A 65 3.19 -7.28 0.25
C SER A 65 3.20 -7.21 -1.28
N ALA A 66 4.38 -7.12 -1.90
CA ALA A 66 4.53 -7.17 -3.35
C ALA A 66 4.03 -8.50 -3.94
N ARG A 67 4.36 -9.63 -3.29
CA ARG A 67 3.88 -10.97 -3.70
C ARG A 67 2.37 -11.11 -3.53
N ALA A 68 1.83 -10.65 -2.41
CA ALA A 68 0.39 -10.68 -2.15
C ALA A 68 -0.38 -9.88 -3.20
N LEU A 69 0.12 -8.68 -3.56
CA LEU A 69 -0.48 -7.85 -4.59
C LEU A 69 -0.43 -8.50 -5.98
N ALA A 70 0.70 -9.11 -6.34
CA ALA A 70 0.83 -9.84 -7.60
C ALA A 70 -0.15 -11.02 -7.66
N HIS A 71 -0.23 -11.81 -6.59
CA HIS A 71 -1.14 -12.95 -6.52
C HIS A 71 -2.62 -12.54 -6.57
N ALA A 72 -3.01 -11.41 -5.96
CA ALA A 72 -4.38 -10.91 -6.03
C ALA A 72 -4.86 -10.67 -7.47
N SER A 73 -3.96 -10.30 -8.39
CA SER A 73 -4.29 -10.10 -9.81
C SER A 73 -4.64 -11.40 -10.56
N GLU A 74 -4.28 -12.56 -10.00
CA GLU A 74 -4.55 -13.89 -10.56
C GLU A 74 -5.90 -14.46 -10.10
N LEU A 75 -6.51 -13.84 -9.09
CA LEU A 75 -7.77 -14.28 -8.49
C LEU A 75 -8.98 -13.52 -9.08
N PRO A 76 -10.21 -14.04 -8.94
CA PRO A 76 -11.43 -13.28 -9.27
C PRO A 76 -11.53 -11.96 -8.48
N PRO A 77 -12.11 -10.88 -9.04
CA PRO A 77 -12.34 -9.61 -8.33
C PRO A 77 -12.96 -9.79 -6.95
N ASP A 78 -12.28 -9.25 -5.94
CA ASP A 78 -12.80 -9.14 -4.58
C ASP A 78 -12.31 -7.81 -4.00
N PRO A 79 -13.15 -6.76 -4.02
CA PRO A 79 -12.78 -5.45 -3.49
C PRO A 79 -12.25 -5.48 -2.06
N ALA A 80 -12.74 -6.38 -1.21
CA ALA A 80 -12.26 -6.46 0.18
C ALA A 80 -10.86 -7.06 0.24
N ALA A 81 -10.58 -8.11 -0.52
CA ALA A 81 -9.25 -8.71 -0.60
C ALA A 81 -8.25 -7.76 -1.29
N ASP A 82 -8.64 -7.15 -2.40
CA ASP A 82 -7.85 -6.20 -3.18
C ASP A 82 -7.49 -4.96 -2.33
N ALA A 83 -8.45 -4.40 -1.59
CA ALA A 83 -8.21 -3.29 -0.67
C ALA A 83 -7.27 -3.67 0.49
N ARG A 84 -7.39 -4.89 1.04
CA ARG A 84 -6.46 -5.40 2.08
C ARG A 84 -5.04 -5.54 1.55
N CYS A 85 -4.87 -5.99 0.31
CA CYS A 85 -3.55 -6.06 -0.32
C CYS A 85 -2.93 -4.66 -0.45
N ALA A 86 -3.69 -3.67 -0.93
CA ALA A 86 -3.24 -2.28 -1.01
C ALA A 86 -2.88 -1.71 0.37
N ARG A 87 -3.70 -1.98 1.40
CA ARG A 87 -3.44 -1.57 2.78
C ARG A 87 -2.19 -2.21 3.36
N ASN A 88 -1.92 -3.48 3.08
CA ASN A 88 -0.71 -4.16 3.55
C ASN A 88 0.55 -3.56 2.90
N ALA A 89 0.48 -3.19 1.61
CA ALA A 89 1.55 -2.45 0.94
C ALA A 89 1.81 -1.08 1.60
N ALA A 90 0.75 -0.32 1.90
CA ALA A 90 0.88 0.96 2.61
C ALA A 90 1.47 0.80 4.03
N ALA A 91 1.10 -0.26 4.74
CA ALA A 91 1.68 -0.59 6.05
C ALA A 91 3.17 -0.96 5.94
N ALA A 92 3.57 -1.72 4.90
CA ALA A 92 4.97 -2.00 4.63
C ALA A 92 5.77 -0.72 4.34
N ALA A 93 5.19 0.20 3.55
CA ALA A 93 5.78 1.52 3.30
C ALA A 93 5.95 2.33 4.58
N ALA A 94 4.98 2.31 5.51
CA ALA A 94 5.11 2.98 6.80
C ALA A 94 6.23 2.38 7.68
N VAL A 95 6.42 1.05 7.65
CA VAL A 95 7.56 0.39 8.33
C VAL A 95 8.89 0.83 7.71
N ALA A 96 9.00 0.85 6.38
CA ALA A 96 10.21 1.33 5.70
C ALA A 96 10.47 2.82 5.99
N ALA A 97 9.43 3.65 6.00
CA ALA A 97 9.53 5.07 6.32
C ALA A 97 10.01 5.31 7.76
N LYS A 98 9.64 4.44 8.71
CA LYS A 98 10.17 4.54 10.08
C LYS A 98 11.68 4.32 10.11
N VAL A 99 12.18 3.35 9.35
CA VAL A 99 13.62 3.08 9.24
C VAL A 99 14.34 4.25 8.54
N ALA A 100 13.76 4.79 7.46
CA ALA A 100 14.27 5.98 6.76
C ALA A 100 14.32 7.22 7.66
N GLN A 101 13.27 7.50 8.42
CA GLN A 101 13.25 8.57 9.41
C GLN A 101 14.37 8.39 10.45
N SER A 102 14.50 7.18 11.01
CA SER A 102 15.57 6.90 11.99
C SER A 102 16.98 7.02 11.40
N HIS A 103 17.16 6.70 10.12
CA HIS A 103 18.42 6.85 9.40
C HIS A 103 18.78 8.32 9.12
N ALA A 104 17.80 9.12 8.69
CA ALA A 104 17.99 10.53 8.37
C ALA A 104 18.32 11.40 9.60
N GLY A 105 17.95 10.94 10.80
CA GLY A 105 18.05 11.72 12.03
C GLY A 105 16.92 12.75 12.18
N PRO A 106 16.97 13.63 13.20
CA PRO A 106 15.92 14.62 13.44
C PRO A 106 15.78 15.60 12.25
N GLY A 107 14.54 15.83 11.80
CA GLY A 107 14.26 16.81 10.76
C GLY A 107 12.79 16.86 10.36
N ASP A 108 12.28 18.07 10.13
CA ASP A 108 10.86 18.31 9.86
C ASP A 108 10.35 17.55 8.63
N LEU A 109 11.18 17.44 7.58
CA LEU A 109 10.85 16.72 6.35
C LEU A 109 10.76 15.20 6.57
N ALA A 110 11.72 14.63 7.30
CA ALA A 110 11.72 13.20 7.64
C ALA A 110 10.50 12.85 8.51
N ASP A 111 10.18 13.70 9.48
CA ASP A 111 9.02 13.52 10.35
C ASP A 111 7.69 13.68 9.59
N ALA A 112 7.61 14.66 8.68
CA ALA A 112 6.43 14.86 7.83
C ALA A 112 6.21 13.66 6.90
N ALA A 113 7.26 13.17 6.26
CA ALA A 113 7.18 12.03 5.35
C ALA A 113 6.80 10.73 6.08
N TYR A 114 7.34 10.50 7.29
CA TYR A 114 6.90 9.39 8.12
C TYR A 114 5.43 9.50 8.53
N ARG A 115 4.97 10.68 8.99
CA ARG A 115 3.56 10.91 9.33
C ARG A 115 2.63 10.69 8.15
N ALA A 116 3.01 11.16 6.96
CA ALA A 116 2.24 10.95 5.74
C ALA A 116 2.12 9.46 5.40
N ALA A 117 3.22 8.70 5.51
CA ALA A 117 3.21 7.25 5.30
C ALA A 117 2.27 6.51 6.29
N VAL A 118 2.26 6.92 7.56
CA VAL A 118 1.32 6.39 8.57
C VAL A 118 -0.13 6.75 8.20
N SER A 119 -0.40 7.99 7.78
CA SER A 119 -1.75 8.41 7.36
C SER A 119 -2.27 7.56 6.20
N ALA A 120 -1.45 7.35 5.16
CA ALA A 120 -1.79 6.49 4.03
C ALA A 120 -2.12 5.06 4.47
N SER A 121 -1.33 4.50 5.38
CA SER A 121 -1.60 3.18 5.97
C SER A 121 -2.92 3.13 6.75
N LEU A 122 -3.26 4.18 7.50
CA LEU A 122 -4.51 4.26 8.26
C LEU A 122 -5.72 4.43 7.33
N ALA A 123 -5.63 5.32 6.34
CA ALA A 123 -6.69 5.51 5.35
C ALA A 123 -6.96 4.23 4.55
N GLY A 124 -5.92 3.51 4.13
CA GLY A 124 -6.07 2.18 3.53
C GLY A 124 -6.72 1.17 4.49
N GLY A 125 -6.42 1.27 5.79
CA GLY A 125 -7.09 0.50 6.85
C GLY A 125 -8.59 0.73 6.91
N TYR A 126 -9.01 1.99 6.89
CA TYR A 126 -10.43 2.35 6.89
C TYR A 126 -11.15 1.90 5.61
N ALA A 127 -10.52 2.08 4.45
CA ALA A 127 -11.08 1.63 3.17
C ALA A 127 -11.24 0.11 3.07
N ALA A 128 -10.27 -0.66 3.61
CA ALA A 128 -10.29 -2.13 3.57
C ALA A 128 -11.10 -2.77 4.72
N GLY A 129 -11.34 -2.03 5.79
CA GLY A 129 -12.00 -2.50 7.00
C GLY A 129 -13.51 -2.66 6.85
N GLN A 130 -14.14 -3.24 7.87
CA GLN A 130 -15.59 -3.18 8.01
C GLN A 130 -16.02 -1.77 8.48
N PRO A 131 -17.10 -1.19 7.94
CA PRO A 131 -18.06 -1.76 6.97
C PRO A 131 -17.71 -1.52 5.49
N ALA A 132 -16.64 -0.79 5.18
CA ALA A 132 -16.33 -0.32 3.82
C ALA A 132 -16.05 -1.47 2.82
N MET A 133 -15.36 -2.53 3.27
CA MET A 133 -15.04 -3.72 2.47
C MET A 133 -14.46 -3.41 1.08
N GLY A 134 -13.68 -2.33 0.95
CA GLY A 134 -13.10 -1.88 -0.31
C GLY A 134 -14.08 -1.22 -1.29
N ARG A 135 -15.37 -1.08 -0.94
CA ARG A 135 -16.42 -0.58 -1.84
C ARG A 135 -16.79 0.88 -1.61
N ASP A 136 -16.47 1.45 -0.45
CA ASP A 136 -16.81 2.83 -0.14
C ASP A 136 -15.93 3.82 -0.96
N GLU A 137 -16.57 4.55 -1.86
CA GLU A 137 -15.90 5.48 -2.77
C GLU A 137 -15.19 6.62 -2.04
N ALA A 138 -15.79 7.18 -0.99
CA ALA A 138 -15.22 8.31 -0.25
C ALA A 138 -13.95 7.89 0.51
N LEU A 139 -13.99 6.75 1.17
CA LEU A 139 -12.84 6.17 1.86
C LEU A 139 -11.75 5.77 0.86
N ASN A 140 -12.12 5.23 -0.31
CA ASN A 140 -11.17 4.89 -1.36
C ASN A 140 -10.46 6.14 -1.91
N ARG A 141 -11.21 7.22 -2.22
CA ARG A 141 -10.61 8.50 -2.65
C ARG A 141 -9.68 9.09 -1.58
N LYS A 142 -10.07 9.01 -0.31
CA LYS A 142 -9.20 9.48 0.78
C LYS A 142 -7.91 8.67 0.86
N ALA A 143 -7.99 7.34 0.73
CA ALA A 143 -6.80 6.50 0.75
C ALA A 143 -5.88 6.75 -0.46
N ASP A 144 -6.42 7.08 -1.62
CA ASP A 144 -5.62 7.47 -2.80
C ASP A 144 -4.95 8.84 -2.60
N ALA A 145 -5.67 9.82 -2.05
CA ALA A 145 -5.13 11.15 -1.75
C ALA A 145 -4.03 11.09 -0.68
N ASP A 146 -4.22 10.30 0.38
CA ASP A 146 -3.20 10.13 1.42
C ASP A 146 -1.96 9.39 0.89
N GLU A 147 -2.12 8.42 -0.03
CA GLU A 147 -0.98 7.78 -0.69
C GLU A 147 -0.21 8.78 -1.58
N ALA A 148 -0.91 9.60 -2.37
CA ALA A 148 -0.27 10.66 -3.16
C ALA A 148 0.49 11.67 -2.29
N ALA A 149 -0.09 12.07 -1.14
CA ALA A 149 0.58 12.94 -0.17
C ALA A 149 1.81 12.26 0.45
N ALA A 150 1.76 10.95 0.69
CA ALA A 150 2.90 10.19 1.21
C ALA A 150 4.05 10.07 0.19
N VAL A 151 3.74 9.94 -1.10
CA VAL A 151 4.73 10.02 -2.18
C VAL A 151 5.38 11.39 -2.22
N ALA A 152 4.59 12.46 -2.30
CA ALA A 152 5.10 13.83 -2.36
C ALA A 152 5.97 14.18 -1.14
N ALA A 153 5.59 13.72 0.06
CA ALA A 153 6.39 13.94 1.25
C ALA A 153 7.71 13.16 1.23
N ALA A 154 7.72 11.93 0.70
CA ALA A 154 8.94 11.13 0.54
C ALA A 154 9.90 11.75 -0.48
N GLU A 155 9.39 12.26 -1.61
CA GLU A 155 10.17 13.03 -2.59
C GLU A 155 10.77 14.29 -1.96
N ALA A 156 9.96 15.06 -1.21
CA ALA A 156 10.43 16.26 -0.52
C ALA A 156 11.53 15.96 0.53
N ALA A 157 11.49 14.78 1.14
CA ALA A 157 12.51 14.30 2.07
C ALA A 157 13.76 13.72 1.37
N GLY A 158 13.77 13.62 0.04
CA GLY A 158 14.87 13.04 -0.74
C GLY A 158 14.99 11.53 -0.64
N TRP A 159 13.88 10.84 -0.34
CA TRP A 159 13.84 9.38 -0.16
C TRP A 159 13.49 8.61 -1.45
N MET A 160 13.00 9.33 -2.46
CA MET A 160 12.52 8.81 -3.75
C MET A 160 13.12 9.59 -4.90
#